data_AF-A0A972C1Y4-F1
#
_entry.id   AF-A0A972C1Y4-F1
#
_cell.length_a   1.000
_cell.length_b   1.000
_cell.length_c   1.000
_cell.angle_alpha   90.00
_cell.angle_beta   90.00
_cell.angle_gamma   90.00
#
_symmetry.space_group_name_H-M   'P 1'
#
loop_
_entity.id
_entity.type
_entity.pdbx_description
1 polymer ?
#
loop_
_entity_poly.entity_id
_entity_poly.type
_entity_poly.pdbx_seq_one_letter_code
_entity_poly.pdbx_strand_id
1 'polypeptide(L)'
;MAERSQFELLGSRRFLPYFITQFLGAFNDNVFKQALVLAILFKIGTSADPNVLINFSALLFILPFFLFSALGGQFGEKFPKHTLIRLIKFAEIIIMLVGAASVF
;
A
#
# COMPACT_ATOMS: atom_id res chain seq x y z
N MET A 1 -17.20 -27.21 19.16
CA MET A 1 -16.14 -26.36 18.56
C MET A 1 -16.74 -24.98 18.41
N ALA A 2 -16.40 -24.04 19.29
CA ALA A 2 -17.00 -22.71 19.26
C ALA A 2 -16.51 -21.94 18.03
N GLU A 3 -17.42 -21.57 17.14
CA GLU A 3 -17.17 -20.58 16.09
C GLU A 3 -16.80 -19.26 16.76
N ARG A 4 -15.51 -18.91 16.78
CA ARG A 4 -15.08 -17.56 17.17
C ARG A 4 -15.41 -16.64 16.00
N SER A 5 -16.40 -15.76 16.18
CA SER A 5 -16.82 -14.80 15.17
C SER A 5 -15.62 -13.92 14.77
N GLN A 6 -15.33 -13.84 13.47
CA GLN A 6 -14.24 -13.01 12.94
C GLN A 6 -14.39 -11.51 13.32
N PHE A 7 -15.61 -11.10 13.69
CA PHE A 7 -15.93 -9.76 14.18
C PHE A 7 -15.49 -9.52 15.64
N GLU A 8 -15.29 -10.55 16.47
CA GLU A 8 -14.73 -10.38 17.82
C GLU A 8 -13.25 -9.95 17.79
N LEU A 9 -12.52 -10.31 16.72
CA LEU A 9 -11.14 -9.90 16.52
C LEU A 9 -11.03 -8.39 16.30
N LEU A 10 -12.00 -7.78 15.60
CA LEU A 10 -12.11 -6.32 15.40
C LEU A 10 -12.33 -5.55 16.70
N GLY A 11 -12.91 -6.17 17.74
CA GLY A 11 -13.04 -5.58 19.07
C GLY A 11 -11.78 -5.65 19.93
N SER A 12 -10.74 -6.38 19.49
CA SER A 12 -9.53 -6.58 20.29
C SER A 12 -8.58 -5.37 20.22
N ARG A 13 -8.12 -4.89 21.37
CA ARG A 13 -7.24 -3.70 21.51
C ARG A 13 -5.91 -3.77 20.74
N ARG A 14 -5.51 -4.96 20.26
CA ARG A 14 -4.29 -5.14 19.44
C ARG A 14 -4.58 -5.24 17.94
N PHE A 15 -5.74 -5.78 17.55
CA PHE A 15 -6.05 -6.01 16.13
C PHE A 15 -6.67 -4.78 15.48
N LEU A 16 -7.53 -4.02 16.17
CA LEU A 16 -8.17 -2.85 15.59
C LEU A 16 -7.18 -1.79 15.08
N PRO A 17 -6.14 -1.38 15.86
CA PRO A 17 -5.16 -0.40 15.37
C PRO A 17 -4.33 -0.95 14.21
N TYR A 18 -4.01 -2.26 14.23
CA TYR A 18 -3.30 -2.94 13.15
C TYR A 18 -4.14 -3.01 11.87
N PHE A 19 -5.42 -3.35 12.00
CA PHE A 19 -6.36 -3.41 10.89
C PHE A 19 -6.54 -2.03 10.26
N ILE A 20 -6.75 -0.99 11.06
CA ILE A 20 -6.91 0.39 10.57
C ILE A 20 -5.65 0.85 9.84
N THR A 21 -4.46 0.63 10.41
CA THR A 21 -3.19 1.05 9.76
C THR A 21 -2.95 0.32 8.45
N GLN A 22 -3.31 -0.96 8.37
CA GLN A 22 -3.15 -1.75 7.15
C GLN A 22 -4.22 -1.43 6.11
N PHE A 23 -5.46 -1.18 6.55
CA PHE A 23 -6.54 -0.72 5.70
C PHE A 23 -6.22 0.64 5.09
N LEU A 24 -5.78 1.60 5.90
CA LEU A 24 -5.40 2.94 5.43
C LEU A 24 -4.21 2.90 4.47
N GLY A 25 -3.22 2.02 4.72
CA GLY A 25 -2.10 1.80 3.80
C GLY A 25 -2.56 1.28 2.45
N ALA A 26 -3.35 0.19 2.45
CA ALA A 26 -3.90 -0.37 1.22
C ALA A 26 -4.82 0.60 0.47
N PHE A 27 -5.61 1.40 1.19
CA PHE A 27 -6.44 2.45 0.62
C PHE A 27 -5.58 3.52 -0.06
N ASN A 28 -4.54 4.02 0.62
CA ASN A 28 -3.62 5.01 0.07
C ASN A 28 -2.94 4.51 -1.21
N ASP A 29 -2.41 3.28 -1.20
CA ASP A 29 -1.75 2.69 -2.37
C ASP A 29 -2.69 2.62 -3.58
N ASN A 30 -3.95 2.22 -3.36
CA ASN A 30 -4.93 2.15 -4.43
C ASN A 30 -5.35 3.54 -4.92
N VAL A 31 -5.57 4.51 -4.03
CA VAL A 31 -5.90 5.89 -4.41
C VAL A 31 -4.77 6.51 -5.21
N PHE A 32 -3.52 6.35 -4.77
CA PHE A 32 -2.35 6.89 -5.46
C PHE A 32 -2.19 6.26 -6.85
N LYS A 33 -2.34 4.94 -6.96
CA LYS A 33 -2.33 4.24 -8.26
C LYS A 33 -3.39 4.82 -9.22
N GLN A 34 -4.63 4.98 -8.76
CA GLN A 34 -5.71 5.51 -9.60
C GLN A 34 -5.50 6.99 -9.94
N ALA A 35 -5.00 7.80 -9.00
CA ALA A 35 -4.67 9.20 -9.23
C ALA A 35 -3.53 9.36 -10.24
N LEU A 36 -2.50 8.51 -10.19
CA LEU A 36 -1.41 8.50 -11.17
C LEU A 36 -1.92 8.12 -12.56
N VAL A 37 -2.77 7.09 -12.67
CA VAL A 37 -3.41 6.70 -13.94
C VAL A 37 -4.19 7.87 -14.52
N LEU A 38 -5.03 8.52 -13.72
CA LEU A 38 -5.77 9.72 -14.14
C LEU A 38 -4.82 10.84 -14.56
N ALA A 39 -3.77 11.12 -13.79
CA ALA A 39 -2.78 12.15 -14.13
C ALA A 39 -2.06 11.86 -15.45
N ILE A 40 -1.71 10.59 -15.73
CA ILE A 40 -1.10 10.19 -17.00
C ILE A 40 -2.07 10.44 -18.16
N LEU A 41 -3.32 9.98 -18.03
CA LEU A 41 -4.35 10.11 -19.07
C LEU A 41 -4.68 11.57 -19.37
N PHE A 42 -4.82 12.42 -18.35
CA PHE A 42 -5.24 13.81 -18.50
C PHE A 42 -4.09 14.79 -18.75
N LYS A 43 -2.88 14.52 -18.25
CA LYS A 43 -1.75 15.49 -18.28
C LYS A 43 -0.75 15.21 -19.39
N ILE A 44 -0.57 13.95 -19.82
CA ILE A 44 0.45 13.60 -20.82
C ILE A 44 -0.10 13.63 -22.25
N GLY A 45 -1.43 13.62 -22.44
CA GLY A 45 -2.03 13.83 -23.77
C GLY A 45 -1.43 12.92 -24.85
N THR A 46 -1.18 11.65 -24.50
CA THR A 46 -0.52 10.71 -25.41
C THR A 46 -1.52 10.19 -26.43
N SER A 47 -1.11 10.08 -27.70
CA SER A 47 -1.85 9.38 -28.77
C SER A 47 -1.94 7.85 -28.56
N ALA A 48 -1.44 7.35 -27.42
CA ALA A 48 -1.44 5.94 -27.05
C ALA A 48 -2.79 5.53 -26.47
N ASP A 49 -3.20 4.28 -26.73
CA ASP A 49 -4.47 3.73 -26.23
C ASP A 49 -4.52 3.81 -24.69
N PRO A 50 -5.54 4.49 -24.11
CA PRO A 50 -5.74 4.58 -22.67
C PRO A 50 -5.65 3.22 -21.96
N ASN A 51 -6.13 2.15 -22.58
CA ASN A 51 -6.09 0.81 -21.98
C ASN A 51 -4.67 0.29 -21.79
N VAL A 52 -3.77 0.58 -22.74
CA VAL A 52 -2.37 0.15 -22.64
C VAL A 52 -1.67 0.91 -21.52
N LEU A 53 -1.91 2.22 -21.40
CA LEU A 53 -1.36 3.06 -20.33
C LEU A 53 -1.85 2.64 -18.94
N ILE A 54 -3.14 2.32 -18.80
CA ILE A 54 -3.73 1.83 -17.55
C ILE A 54 -3.08 0.50 -17.14
N ASN A 55 -2.98 -0.46 -18.07
CA ASN A 55 -2.37 -1.76 -17.81
C ASN A 55 -0.88 -1.64 -17.48
N PHE A 56 -0.13 -0.79 -18.18
CA PHE A 56 1.27 -0.52 -17.86
C PHE A 56 1.45 0.11 -16.49
N SER A 57 0.60 1.08 -16.13
CA SER A 57 0.63 1.70 -14.81
C SER A 57 0.32 0.69 -13.70
N ALA A 58 -0.65 -0.20 -13.92
CA ALA A 58 -0.95 -1.29 -13.01
C ALA A 58 0.22 -2.29 -12.88
N LEU A 59 0.88 -2.60 -13.98
CA LEU A 59 2.06 -3.48 -14.02
C LEU A 59 3.24 -2.84 -13.26
N LEU A 60 3.54 -1.57 -13.51
CA LEU A 60 4.60 -0.83 -12.82
C LEU A 60 4.33 -0.72 -11.32
N PHE A 61 3.07 -0.61 -10.91
CA PHE A 61 2.70 -0.64 -9.49
C PHE A 61 2.91 -2.01 -8.87
N ILE A 62 2.45 -3.08 -9.52
CA ILE A 62 2.46 -4.43 -8.91
C ILE A 62 3.83 -5.10 -8.96
N LEU A 63 4.65 -4.80 -9.97
CA LEU A 63 5.95 -5.43 -10.22
C LEU A 63 6.91 -5.33 -9.03
N PRO A 64 7.18 -4.15 -8.42
CA PRO A 64 8.04 -4.07 -7.26
C PRO A 64 7.46 -4.85 -6.07
N PHE A 65 6.15 -4.74 -5.78
CA PHE A 65 5.54 -5.53 -4.71
C PHE A 65 5.72 -7.03 -4.93
N PHE A 66 5.61 -7.49 -6.17
CA PHE A 66 5.81 -8.90 -6.52
C PHE A 66 7.27 -9.34 -6.35
N LEU A 67 8.22 -8.59 -6.91
CA LEU A 67 9.65 -8.91 -6.82
C LEU A 67 10.16 -8.90 -5.37
N PHE A 68 9.69 -7.96 -4.57
CA PHE A 68 10.10 -7.82 -3.17
C PHE A 68 9.19 -8.59 -2.19
N SER A 69 8.14 -9.29 -2.66
CA SER A 69 7.20 -10.03 -1.80
C SER A 69 7.91 -11.13 -0.99
N ALA A 70 8.77 -11.91 -1.65
CA ALA A 70 9.52 -12.99 -1.01
C ALA A 70 10.48 -12.47 0.07
N LEU A 71 11.15 -11.34 -0.21
CA LEU A 71 12.02 -10.67 0.76
C LEU A 71 11.18 -10.17 1.94
N GLY A 72 10.07 -9.47 1.69
CA GLY A 72 9.16 -9.00 2.73
C GLY A 72 8.62 -10.12 3.63
N GLY A 73 8.31 -11.28 3.05
CA GLY A 73 7.94 -12.50 3.78
C GLY A 73 9.05 -12.98 4.72
N GLN A 74 10.28 -13.08 4.22
CA GLN A 74 11.44 -13.47 5.02
C GLN A 74 11.72 -12.47 6.16
N PHE A 75 11.60 -11.17 5.91
CA PHE A 75 11.72 -10.14 6.95
C PHE A 75 10.58 -10.22 7.98
N GLY A 76 9.36 -10.55 7.55
CA GLY A 76 8.19 -10.72 8.40
C GLY A 76 8.27 -11.91 9.36
N GLU A 77 9.00 -12.97 8.98
CA GLU A 77 9.25 -14.13 9.83
C GLU A 77 10.48 -13.94 10.73
N LYS A 78 11.51 -13.26 10.25
CA LYS A 78 12.78 -13.08 10.96
C LYS A 78 12.72 -12.03 12.09
N PHE A 79 11.84 -11.04 11.99
CA PHE A 79 11.77 -9.92 12.93
C PHE A 79 10.47 -9.89 13.75
N PRO A 80 10.50 -9.36 14.99
CA PRO A 80 9.28 -9.17 15.76
C PRO A 80 8.31 -8.23 15.03
N LYS A 81 7.08 -8.72 14.79
CA LYS A 81 6.04 -8.01 14.02
C LYS A 81 5.81 -6.57 14.49
N HIS A 82 5.85 -6.32 15.80
CA HIS A 82 5.64 -4.98 16.37
C HIS A 82 6.73 -3.97 15.97
N THR A 83 7.98 -4.40 15.82
CA THR A 83 9.10 -3.56 15.40
C THR A 83 9.02 -3.29 13.90
N LEU A 84 8.71 -4.32 13.11
CA LEU A 84 8.61 -4.20 11.67
C LEU A 84 7.49 -3.25 11.24
N ILE A 85 6.30 -3.38 11.84
CA ILE A 85 5.15 -2.49 11.59
C ILE A 85 5.48 -1.04 11.94
N ARG A 86 6.15 -0.80 13.08
CA ARG A 86 6.52 0.56 13.51
C ARG A 86 7.52 1.19 12.54
N LEU A 87 8.52 0.44 12.10
CA LEU A 87 9.52 0.90 11.14
C LEU A 87 8.88 1.25 9.78
N ILE A 88 8.02 0.36 9.27
CA ILE A 88 7.31 0.56 8.00
C ILE A 88 6.43 1.81 8.07
N LYS A 89 5.65 2.01 9.15
CA LYS A 89 4.83 3.22 9.27
C LYS A 89 5.64 4.49 9.44
N PHE A 90 6.79 4.44 10.10
CA PHE A 90 7.68 5.59 10.18
C PHE A 90 8.26 5.95 8.81
N ALA A 91 8.66 4.95 8.03
CA ALA A 91 9.11 5.13 6.65
C ALA A 91 8.00 5.69 5.76
N GLU A 92 6.77 5.18 5.88
CA GLU A 92 5.61 5.67 5.12
C GLU A 92 5.32 7.16 5.41
N ILE A 93 5.37 7.59 6.67
CA ILE A 93 5.20 9.01 7.03
C ILE A 93 6.29 9.87 6.38
N ILE A 94 7.55 9.43 6.42
CA ILE A 94 8.67 10.17 5.79
C ILE A 94 8.45 10.27 4.27
N ILE A 95 8.08 9.16 3.60
CA ILE A 95 7.81 9.14 2.16
C ILE A 95 6.66 10.09 1.80
N MET A 96 5.58 10.07 2.59
CA MET A 96 4.43 10.96 2.37
C MET A 96 4.80 12.44 2.60
N LEU A 97 5.64 12.75 3.58
CA LEU A 97 6.15 14.11 3.81
C LEU A 97 7.05 14.58 2.67
N VAL A 98 7.96 13.73 2.18
CA VAL A 98 8.82 14.03 1.03
C VAL A 98 7.97 14.21 -0.24
N GLY A 99 6.96 13.36 -0.44
CA GLY A 99 5.99 13.49 -1.53
C GLY A 99 5.24 14.82 -1.46
N ALA A 100 4.72 15.19 -0.29
CA ALA A 100 4.07 16.48 -0.08
C ALA A 100 5.01 17.67 -0.33
N ALA A 101 6.26 17.59 0.14
CA ALA A 101 7.27 18.63 -0.09
C ALA A 101 7.66 18.76 -1.57
N SER A 102 7.64 17.67 -2.35
CA SER A 102 7.95 17.70 -3.79
C SER A 102 6.85 18.35 -4.65
N VAL A 103 5.66 18.58 -4.09
CA VAL A 103 4.53 19.22 -4.77
C VAL A 103 4.53 20.75 -4.60
N PHE A 104 5.32 21.28 -3.65
CA PHE A 104 5.58 22.72 -3.47
C PHE A 104 6.89 23.14 -4.15
#